data_AF-A0A1G3Q0G9-F1
#
_entry.id   AF-A0A1G3Q0G9-F1
#
_cell.length_a   1.000
_cell.length_b   1.000
_cell.length_c   1.000
_cell.angle_alpha   90.00
_cell.angle_beta   90.00
_cell.angle_gamma   90.00
#
_symmetry.space_group_name_H-M   'P 1'
#
loop_
_entity.id
_entity.type
_entity.pdbx_description
1 polymer ?
#
loop_
_entity_poly.entity_id
_entity_poly.type
_entity_poly.pdbx_seq_one_letter_code
_entity_poly.pdbx_strand_id
1 'polypeptide(L)'
;MRTRWILGLILLSAVTLQAQTVLQNKYKDDAKAYVIYNQANEFYRNNDFANAKAAYLKLIQTYSESGYVPYALYMLSFIETDYLKIIDYLNYIRTDYTDFKYWANAMEKLGDILYVVGDFGTASEVYESSKTEKSYYMLGVIYSAQGEQEKAIQAIESLLFATKNYELAYKGLLVQSKACIDLKKYGTALNVLKEAVKLKKWSFDNGVRVLFYAAKSFFYRKEYGKALHVFSILVRNMPLSAEAHLSKNYLTYLENNNIIKDEPVDWVDYYFVTPAELAYKGEQADLSYDMEVTAEKTVGKAESIQGSVVKSEVLEYVVRVGEYKDLSVANVIAKEIAKNQKGLPIGIYYRNDLYYAEIRGIMKLEDAKSYAKLLISIGYKDTKVVEMVKVTEYGEQGN
;
A
#
# COMPACT_ATOMS: atom_id res chain seq x y z
N MET A 1 -19.54 58.37 -41.57
CA MET A 1 -18.80 57.08 -41.55
C MET A 1 -17.46 57.14 -40.81
N ARG A 2 -16.66 58.22 -40.87
CA ARG A 2 -15.33 58.30 -40.20
C ARG A 2 -15.36 58.25 -38.65
N THR A 3 -16.40 58.76 -38.01
CA THR A 3 -16.53 58.76 -36.53
C THR A 3 -16.73 57.38 -35.91
N ARG A 4 -17.28 56.40 -36.64
CA ARG A 4 -17.47 55.02 -36.13
C ARG A 4 -16.17 54.21 -36.08
N TRP A 5 -15.20 54.50 -36.96
CA TRP A 5 -13.89 53.82 -36.96
C TRP A 5 -12.97 54.31 -35.84
N ILE A 6 -13.06 55.59 -35.46
CA ILE A 6 -12.27 56.16 -34.36
C ILE A 6 -12.71 55.59 -33.01
N LEU A 7 -14.02 55.43 -32.79
CA LEU A 7 -14.56 54.79 -31.57
C LEU A 7 -14.16 53.32 -31.44
N GLY A 8 -14.13 52.57 -32.56
CA GLY A 8 -13.68 51.18 -32.56
C GLY A 8 -12.19 51.02 -32.20
N LEU A 9 -11.32 51.91 -32.68
CA LEU A 9 -9.89 51.89 -32.36
C LEU A 9 -9.59 52.28 -30.91
N ILE A 10 -10.33 53.23 -30.34
CA ILE A 10 -10.17 53.64 -28.92
C ILE A 10 -10.64 52.53 -27.97
N LEU A 11 -11.71 51.80 -28.32
CA LEU A 11 -12.16 50.65 -27.54
C LEU A 11 -11.15 49.50 -27.59
N LEU A 12 -10.56 49.23 -28.76
CA LEU A 12 -9.55 48.19 -28.90
C LEU A 12 -8.28 48.50 -28.09
N SER A 13 -7.82 49.77 -28.08
CA SER A 13 -6.64 50.18 -27.32
C SER A 13 -6.88 50.22 -25.80
N ALA A 14 -8.09 50.55 -25.35
CA ALA A 14 -8.46 50.48 -23.94
C ALA A 14 -8.47 49.03 -23.42
N VAL A 15 -9.00 48.09 -24.22
CA VAL A 15 -9.01 46.66 -23.87
C VAL A 15 -7.58 46.08 -23.82
N THR A 16 -6.69 46.49 -24.74
CA THR A 16 -5.29 46.02 -24.70
C THR A 16 -4.52 46.61 -23.51
N LEU A 17 -4.75 47.86 -23.13
CA LEU A 17 -4.11 48.46 -21.93
C LEU A 17 -4.60 47.80 -20.64
N GLN A 18 -5.90 47.49 -20.55
CA GLN A 18 -6.46 46.78 -19.40
C GLN A 18 -5.90 45.34 -19.32
N ALA A 19 -5.80 44.64 -20.44
CA ALA A 19 -5.18 43.32 -20.49
C ALA A 19 -3.68 43.36 -20.09
N GLN A 20 -2.92 44.37 -20.54
CA GLN A 20 -1.52 44.53 -20.18
C GLN A 20 -1.31 44.84 -18.69
N THR A 21 -2.15 45.71 -18.11
CA THR A 21 -2.07 46.03 -16.68
C THR A 21 -2.46 44.84 -15.80
N VAL A 22 -3.48 44.06 -16.19
CA VAL A 22 -3.83 42.80 -15.52
C VAL A 22 -2.68 41.80 -15.59
N LEU A 23 -2.05 41.63 -16.76
CA LEU A 23 -0.90 40.75 -16.91
C LEU A 23 0.30 41.20 -16.07
N GLN A 24 0.65 42.50 -16.09
CA GLN A 24 1.75 43.03 -15.29
C GLN A 24 1.54 42.85 -13.80
N ASN A 25 0.32 43.09 -13.30
CA ASN A 25 -0.02 42.86 -11.90
C ASN A 25 0.05 41.38 -11.53
N LYS A 26 -0.46 40.50 -12.41
CA LYS A 26 -0.36 39.04 -12.24
C LYS A 26 1.10 38.57 -12.10
N TYR A 27 2.00 39.04 -12.97
CA TYR A 27 3.43 38.67 -12.87
C TYR A 27 4.09 39.16 -11.57
N LYS A 28 3.72 40.36 -11.11
CA LYS A 28 4.26 40.93 -9.86
C LYS A 28 3.80 40.13 -8.65
N ASP A 29 2.56 39.70 -8.63
CA ASP A 29 2.01 38.91 -7.53
C ASP A 29 2.52 37.47 -7.57
N ASP A 30 2.72 36.88 -8.75
CA ASP A 30 3.38 35.58 -8.90
C ASP A 30 4.83 35.59 -8.40
N ALA A 31 5.57 36.67 -8.63
CA ALA A 31 6.94 36.78 -8.11
C ALA A 31 6.96 36.80 -6.57
N LYS A 32 5.99 37.45 -5.93
CA LYS A 32 5.87 37.45 -4.46
C LYS A 32 5.38 36.11 -3.92
N ALA A 33 4.39 35.50 -4.58
CA ALA A 33 3.91 34.17 -4.25
C ALA A 33 5.05 33.14 -4.32
N TYR A 34 5.90 33.23 -5.35
CA TYR A 34 7.09 32.38 -5.49
C TYR A 34 8.05 32.49 -4.30
N VAL A 35 8.29 33.70 -3.79
CA VAL A 35 9.15 33.91 -2.60
C VAL A 35 8.56 33.21 -1.38
N ILE A 36 7.25 33.36 -1.12
CA ILE A 36 6.59 32.67 -0.01
C ILE A 36 6.62 31.15 -0.20
N TYR A 37 6.39 30.66 -1.43
CA TYR A 37 6.44 29.24 -1.75
C TYR A 37 7.82 28.64 -1.47
N ASN A 38 8.89 29.33 -1.86
CA ASN A 38 10.26 28.90 -1.59
C ASN A 38 10.57 28.87 -0.10
N GLN A 39 10.14 29.88 0.65
CA GLN A 39 10.29 29.91 2.09
C GLN A 39 9.55 28.74 2.76
N ALA A 40 8.33 28.44 2.30
CA ALA A 40 7.56 27.28 2.76
C ALA A 40 8.29 25.95 2.47
N ASN A 41 8.88 25.81 1.27
CA ASN A 41 9.69 24.65 0.92
C ASN A 41 10.96 24.51 1.76
N GLU A 42 11.59 25.62 2.17
CA GLU A 42 12.73 25.59 3.10
C GLU A 42 12.31 25.07 4.47
N PHE A 43 11.20 25.58 5.01
CA PHE A 43 10.64 25.04 6.26
C PHE A 43 10.34 23.54 6.14
N TYR A 44 9.72 23.10 5.03
CA TYR A 44 9.43 21.69 4.78
C TYR A 44 10.70 20.83 4.75
N ARG A 45 11.74 21.27 4.03
CA ARG A 45 13.04 20.55 3.95
C ARG A 45 13.74 20.46 5.32
N ASN A 46 13.52 21.43 6.19
CA ASN A 46 14.04 21.44 7.56
C ASN A 46 13.15 20.68 8.56
N ASN A 47 12.12 19.97 8.09
CA ASN A 47 11.10 19.29 8.90
C ASN A 47 10.31 20.22 9.84
N ASP A 48 10.31 21.53 9.56
CA ASP A 48 9.49 22.51 10.27
C ASP A 48 8.11 22.62 9.61
N PHE A 49 7.34 21.55 9.78
CA PHE A 49 6.04 21.39 9.12
C PHE A 49 5.01 22.44 9.55
N ALA A 50 5.11 22.95 10.78
CA ALA A 50 4.22 23.99 11.27
C ALA A 50 4.41 25.32 10.51
N ASN A 51 5.66 25.78 10.38
CA ASN A 51 5.96 27.00 9.63
C ASN A 51 5.77 26.81 8.12
N ALA A 52 6.08 25.63 7.58
CA ALA A 52 5.78 25.30 6.18
C ALA A 52 4.28 25.44 5.88
N LYS A 53 3.42 24.82 6.70
CA LYS A 53 1.97 24.90 6.59
C LYS A 53 1.47 26.35 6.65
N ALA A 54 1.93 27.13 7.63
CA ALA A 54 1.55 28.53 7.78
C ALA A 54 1.92 29.37 6.55
N ALA A 55 3.12 29.15 5.98
CA ALA A 55 3.59 29.86 4.80
C ALA A 55 2.80 29.48 3.53
N TYR A 56 2.50 28.19 3.30
CA TYR A 56 1.64 27.77 2.18
C TYR A 56 0.23 28.35 2.29
N LEU A 57 -0.38 28.33 3.48
CA LEU A 57 -1.71 28.92 3.68
C LEU A 57 -1.70 30.45 3.45
N LYS A 58 -0.64 31.14 3.90
CA LYS A 58 -0.46 32.57 3.63
C LYS A 58 -0.37 32.86 2.13
N LEU A 59 0.34 32.03 1.36
CA LEU A 59 0.41 32.16 -0.09
C LEU A 59 -0.99 32.07 -0.70
N ILE A 60 -1.76 31.05 -0.35
CA ILE A 60 -3.11 30.82 -0.89
C ILE A 60 -4.05 31.99 -0.55
N GLN A 61 -3.98 32.50 0.69
CA GLN A 61 -4.83 33.60 1.14
C GLN A 61 -4.46 34.95 0.50
N THR A 62 -3.16 35.21 0.29
CA THR A 62 -2.68 36.52 -0.18
C THR A 62 -2.64 36.61 -1.71
N TYR A 63 -2.39 35.49 -2.38
CA TYR A 63 -2.17 35.39 -3.82
C TYR A 63 -3.00 34.26 -4.43
N SER A 64 -4.32 34.29 -4.22
CA SER A 64 -5.25 33.21 -4.62
C SER A 64 -5.29 32.93 -6.13
N GLU A 65 -4.90 33.89 -6.97
CA GLU A 65 -4.83 33.73 -8.43
C GLU A 65 -3.44 33.31 -8.93
N SER A 66 -2.48 33.10 -8.02
CA SER A 66 -1.11 32.77 -8.40
C SER A 66 -0.99 31.37 -8.99
N GLY A 67 -0.10 31.21 -9.97
CA GLY A 67 0.29 29.90 -10.50
C GLY A 67 0.96 28.97 -9.46
N TYR A 68 1.35 29.49 -8.29
CA TYR A 68 1.92 28.70 -7.19
C TYR A 68 0.90 28.13 -6.20
N VAL A 69 -0.37 28.52 -6.31
CA VAL A 69 -1.46 27.97 -5.47
C VAL A 69 -1.59 26.45 -5.57
N PRO A 70 -1.66 25.81 -6.77
CA PRO A 70 -1.79 24.36 -6.85
C PRO A 70 -0.56 23.62 -6.29
N TYR A 71 0.63 24.24 -6.35
CA TYR A 71 1.83 23.68 -5.71
C TYR A 71 1.74 23.75 -4.19
N ALA A 72 1.27 24.87 -3.63
CA ALA A 72 1.07 25.02 -2.19
C ALA A 72 0.01 24.04 -1.65
N LEU A 73 -1.12 23.89 -2.33
CA LEU A 73 -2.16 22.93 -2.00
C LEU A 73 -1.65 21.48 -2.06
N TYR A 74 -0.87 21.16 -3.11
CA TYR A 74 -0.27 19.84 -3.25
C TYR A 74 0.71 19.56 -2.10
N MET A 75 1.56 20.51 -1.72
CA MET A 75 2.47 20.36 -0.57
C MET A 75 1.72 20.26 0.77
N LEU A 76 0.65 21.03 0.97
CA LEU A 76 -0.20 20.93 2.16
C LEU A 76 -0.79 19.52 2.31
N SER A 77 -1.10 18.83 1.21
CA SER A 77 -1.59 17.44 1.25
C SER A 77 -0.59 16.42 1.82
N PHE A 78 0.71 16.75 1.90
CA PHE A 78 1.74 15.92 2.53
C PHE A 78 1.99 16.28 3.99
N ILE A 79 1.69 17.51 4.39
CA ILE A 79 1.93 18.03 5.73
C ILE A 79 0.71 17.84 6.63
N GLU A 80 -0.49 17.96 6.06
CA GLU A 80 -1.74 17.82 6.78
C GLU A 80 -1.96 16.38 7.24
N THR A 81 -2.53 16.22 8.43
CA THR A 81 -2.87 14.91 9.02
C THR A 81 -4.38 14.66 9.01
N ASP A 82 -5.17 15.72 8.85
CA ASP A 82 -6.63 15.65 8.74
C ASP A 82 -7.04 15.28 7.31
N TYR A 83 -7.56 14.06 7.14
CA TYR A 83 -7.95 13.53 5.83
C TYR A 83 -8.99 14.40 5.10
N LEU A 84 -9.91 15.04 5.83
CA LEU A 84 -10.94 15.88 5.20
C LEU A 84 -10.31 17.12 4.55
N LYS A 85 -9.36 17.75 5.23
CA LYS A 85 -8.62 18.89 4.68
C LYS A 85 -7.73 18.50 3.51
N ILE A 86 -7.10 17.32 3.57
CA ILE A 86 -6.33 16.79 2.45
C ILE A 86 -7.23 16.63 1.21
N ILE A 87 -8.42 16.05 1.40
CA ILE A 87 -9.42 15.88 0.35
C ILE A 87 -9.84 17.26 -0.20
N ASP A 88 -10.10 18.25 0.65
CA ASP A 88 -10.46 19.61 0.21
C ASP A 88 -9.36 20.25 -0.65
N TYR A 89 -8.10 20.19 -0.20
CA TYR A 89 -6.97 20.74 -0.96
C TYR A 89 -6.81 20.08 -2.33
N LEU A 90 -6.91 18.75 -2.39
CA LEU A 90 -6.74 18.00 -3.64
C LEU A 90 -7.96 18.12 -4.55
N ASN A 91 -9.17 18.26 -4.01
CA ASN A 91 -10.37 18.56 -4.79
C ASN A 91 -10.28 19.93 -5.44
N TYR A 92 -9.75 20.93 -4.75
CA TYR A 92 -9.53 22.25 -5.34
C TYR A 92 -8.54 22.19 -6.52
N ILE A 93 -7.49 21.37 -6.43
CA ILE A 93 -6.60 21.07 -7.56
C ILE A 93 -7.36 20.37 -8.70
N ARG A 94 -8.21 19.39 -8.36
CA ARG A 94 -9.02 18.63 -9.34
C ARG A 94 -9.92 19.55 -10.17
N THR A 95 -10.57 20.51 -9.52
CA THR A 95 -11.59 21.38 -10.15
C THR A 95 -10.99 22.58 -10.86
N ASP A 96 -10.07 23.29 -10.21
CA ASP A 96 -9.65 24.62 -10.64
C ASP A 96 -8.28 24.65 -11.35
N TYR A 97 -7.51 23.56 -11.28
CA TYR A 97 -6.15 23.47 -11.83
C TYR A 97 -5.91 22.20 -12.64
N THR A 98 -6.76 21.95 -13.64
CA THR A 98 -6.69 20.75 -14.49
C THR A 98 -5.43 20.65 -15.37
N ASP A 99 -4.72 21.77 -15.56
CA ASP A 99 -3.44 21.87 -16.28
C ASP A 99 -2.22 21.79 -15.36
N PHE A 100 -2.42 21.56 -14.06
CA PHE A 100 -1.34 21.48 -13.08
C PHE A 100 -0.33 20.38 -13.45
N LYS A 101 0.97 20.72 -13.45
CA LYS A 101 2.05 19.80 -13.82
C LYS A 101 2.03 18.46 -13.06
N TYR A 102 1.57 18.46 -11.81
CA TYR A 102 1.46 17.27 -10.97
C TYR A 102 0.01 16.80 -10.77
N TRP A 103 -0.89 17.18 -11.68
CA TRP A 103 -2.32 16.86 -11.57
C TRP A 103 -2.57 15.37 -11.42
N ALA A 104 -1.91 14.53 -12.24
CA ALA A 104 -2.05 13.07 -12.14
C ALA A 104 -1.61 12.54 -10.77
N ASN A 105 -0.49 13.04 -10.21
CA ASN A 105 -0.03 12.66 -8.87
C ASN A 105 -0.99 13.14 -7.76
N ALA A 106 -1.56 14.33 -7.92
CA ALA A 106 -2.59 14.85 -7.02
C ALA A 106 -3.85 13.97 -7.05
N MET A 107 -4.28 13.52 -8.23
CA MET A 107 -5.43 12.62 -8.37
C MET A 107 -5.15 11.23 -7.80
N GLU A 108 -3.98 10.66 -8.04
CA GLU A 108 -3.60 9.38 -7.40
C GLU A 108 -3.65 9.50 -5.87
N LYS A 109 -3.09 10.57 -5.31
CA LYS A 109 -3.12 10.81 -3.86
C LYS A 109 -4.55 11.01 -3.35
N LEU A 110 -5.39 11.76 -4.08
CA LEU A 110 -6.80 11.94 -3.72
C LEU A 110 -7.54 10.59 -3.71
N GLY A 111 -7.34 9.78 -4.76
CA GLY A 111 -7.88 8.43 -4.85
C GLY A 111 -7.43 7.54 -3.69
N ASP A 112 -6.14 7.58 -3.32
CA ASP A 112 -5.60 6.80 -2.21
C ASP A 112 -6.28 7.18 -0.88
N ILE A 113 -6.43 8.49 -0.62
CA ILE A 113 -7.05 8.98 0.62
C ILE A 113 -8.54 8.61 0.65
N LEU A 114 -9.26 8.77 -0.46
CA LEU A 114 -10.67 8.38 -0.58
C LEU A 114 -10.85 6.86 -0.36
N TYR A 115 -9.96 6.05 -0.93
CA TYR A 115 -9.93 4.61 -0.71
C TYR A 115 -9.73 4.26 0.78
N VAL A 116 -8.77 4.91 1.45
CA VAL A 116 -8.48 4.69 2.88
C VAL A 116 -9.67 5.04 3.77
N VAL A 117 -10.40 6.13 3.47
CA VAL A 117 -11.61 6.51 4.23
C VAL A 117 -12.85 5.71 3.83
N GLY A 118 -12.73 4.80 2.86
CA GLY A 118 -13.80 3.89 2.43
C GLY A 118 -14.79 4.49 1.42
N ASP A 119 -14.51 5.67 0.87
CA ASP A 119 -15.31 6.26 -0.21
C ASP A 119 -14.86 5.72 -1.57
N PHE A 120 -15.18 4.45 -1.81
CA PHE A 120 -14.80 3.73 -3.02
C PHE A 120 -15.46 4.30 -4.28
N GLY A 121 -16.64 4.91 -4.16
CA GLY A 121 -17.36 5.54 -5.27
C GLY A 121 -16.54 6.71 -5.80
N THR A 122 -16.27 7.71 -4.96
CA THR A 122 -15.48 8.89 -5.34
C THR A 122 -14.03 8.50 -5.70
N ALA A 123 -13.44 7.53 -5.00
CA ALA A 123 -12.09 7.05 -5.33
C ALA A 123 -12.01 6.52 -6.77
N SER A 124 -13.00 5.73 -7.20
CA SER A 124 -13.04 5.19 -8.56
C SER A 124 -13.14 6.29 -9.63
N GLU A 125 -14.01 7.29 -9.44
CA GLU A 125 -14.12 8.43 -10.36
C GLU A 125 -12.80 9.20 -10.50
N VAL A 126 -12.09 9.38 -9.38
CA VAL A 126 -10.79 10.06 -9.37
C VAL A 126 -9.73 9.24 -10.13
N TYR A 127 -9.65 7.93 -9.91
CA TYR A 127 -8.70 7.10 -10.65
C TYR A 127 -9.03 7.00 -12.14
N GLU A 128 -10.31 6.94 -12.53
CA GLU A 128 -10.75 6.96 -13.94
C GLU A 128 -10.25 8.22 -14.68
N SER A 129 -10.18 9.36 -13.97
CA SER A 129 -9.74 10.63 -14.55
C SER A 129 -8.23 10.71 -14.79
N SER A 130 -7.41 10.02 -13.97
CA SER A 130 -5.95 10.13 -14.01
C SER A 130 -5.26 9.18 -14.98
N LYS A 131 -5.86 8.01 -15.26
CA LYS A 131 -5.41 7.05 -16.30
C LYS A 131 -3.93 6.65 -16.23
N THR A 132 -3.34 6.66 -15.04
CA THR A 132 -1.97 6.19 -14.82
C THR A 132 -1.97 4.67 -14.60
N GLU A 133 -0.78 4.04 -14.64
CA GLU A 133 -0.64 2.62 -14.31
C GLU A 133 -1.18 2.31 -12.90
N LYS A 134 -0.86 3.15 -11.92
CA LYS A 134 -1.36 3.00 -10.55
C LYS A 134 -2.88 3.15 -10.50
N SER A 135 -3.45 4.10 -11.24
CA SER A 135 -4.90 4.29 -11.29
C SER A 135 -5.62 3.07 -11.85
N TYR A 136 -5.12 2.48 -12.94
CA TYR A 136 -5.69 1.24 -13.47
C TYR A 136 -5.61 0.08 -12.47
N TYR A 137 -4.49 -0.06 -11.77
CA TYR A 137 -4.36 -1.07 -10.72
C TYR A 137 -5.40 -0.85 -9.61
N MET A 138 -5.52 0.38 -9.09
CA MET A 138 -6.45 0.71 -8.01
C MET A 138 -7.92 0.58 -8.44
N LEU A 139 -8.27 0.91 -9.68
CA LEU A 139 -9.59 0.63 -10.25
C LEU A 139 -9.87 -0.87 -10.25
N GLY A 140 -8.91 -1.69 -10.68
CA GLY A 140 -9.02 -3.15 -10.59
C GLY A 140 -9.33 -3.65 -9.18
N VAL A 141 -8.64 -3.10 -8.18
CA VAL A 141 -8.85 -3.44 -6.76
C VAL A 141 -10.23 -3.00 -6.29
N ILE A 142 -10.62 -1.75 -6.56
CA ILE A 142 -11.90 -1.17 -6.11
C ILE A 142 -13.08 -1.91 -6.73
N TYR A 143 -13.08 -2.07 -8.06
CA TYR A 143 -14.16 -2.78 -8.74
C TYR A 143 -14.27 -4.24 -8.29
N SER A 144 -13.14 -4.93 -8.05
CA SER A 144 -13.19 -6.31 -7.53
C SER A 144 -13.81 -6.36 -6.13
N ALA A 145 -13.50 -5.40 -5.26
CA ALA A 145 -14.07 -5.29 -3.93
C ALA A 145 -15.58 -4.96 -3.94
N GLN A 146 -16.03 -4.17 -4.92
CA GLN A 146 -17.45 -3.84 -5.13
C GLN A 146 -18.26 -4.96 -5.82
N GLY A 147 -17.61 -6.04 -6.25
CA GLY A 147 -18.25 -7.12 -6.97
C GLY A 147 -18.34 -6.91 -8.49
N GLU A 148 -17.83 -5.80 -9.01
CA GLU A 148 -17.84 -5.42 -10.43
C GLU A 148 -16.69 -6.09 -11.19
N GLN A 149 -16.68 -7.42 -11.22
CA GLN A 149 -15.53 -8.22 -11.66
C GLN A 149 -15.16 -7.98 -13.13
N GLU A 150 -16.12 -7.76 -14.02
CA GLU A 150 -15.86 -7.42 -15.42
C GLU A 150 -15.10 -6.09 -15.56
N LYS A 151 -15.48 -5.05 -14.81
CA LYS A 151 -14.76 -3.77 -14.82
C LYS A 151 -13.37 -3.92 -14.22
N ALA A 152 -13.23 -4.74 -13.18
CA ALA A 152 -11.93 -5.04 -12.59
C ALA A 152 -10.98 -5.65 -13.63
N ILE A 153 -11.47 -6.62 -14.42
CA ILE A 153 -10.70 -7.26 -15.50
C ILE A 153 -10.28 -6.21 -16.55
N GLN A 154 -11.21 -5.36 -17.01
CA GLN A 154 -10.92 -4.33 -18.02
C GLN A 154 -9.88 -3.30 -17.52
N ALA A 155 -9.97 -2.90 -16.26
CA ALA A 155 -8.99 -2.00 -15.64
C ALA A 155 -7.60 -2.64 -15.61
N ILE A 156 -7.50 -3.92 -15.23
CA ILE A 156 -6.21 -4.63 -15.24
C ILE A 156 -5.68 -4.84 -16.66
N GLU A 157 -6.53 -5.11 -17.65
CA GLU A 157 -6.09 -5.19 -19.05
C GLU A 157 -5.50 -3.87 -19.54
N SER A 158 -6.10 -2.74 -19.14
CA SER A 158 -5.57 -1.40 -19.42
C SER A 158 -4.22 -1.16 -18.73
N LEU A 159 -4.05 -1.61 -17.48
CA LEU A 159 -2.77 -1.61 -16.78
C LEU A 159 -1.72 -2.41 -17.54
N LEU A 160 -2.02 -3.66 -17.91
CA LEU A 160 -1.07 -4.58 -18.55
C LEU A 160 -0.66 -4.11 -19.94
N PHE A 161 -1.52 -3.37 -20.64
CA PHE A 161 -1.19 -2.72 -21.90
C PHE A 161 -0.20 -1.57 -21.72
N ALA A 162 -0.36 -0.78 -20.65
CA ALA A 162 0.45 0.42 -20.42
C ALA A 162 1.78 0.13 -19.70
N THR A 163 1.81 -0.83 -18.78
CA THR A 163 2.89 -0.94 -17.80
C THR A 163 4.13 -1.65 -18.32
N LYS A 164 5.30 -1.14 -17.90
CA LYS A 164 6.60 -1.82 -17.97
C LYS A 164 7.09 -2.30 -16.60
N ASN A 165 6.31 -2.04 -15.55
CA ASN A 165 6.65 -2.42 -14.18
C ASN A 165 6.18 -3.86 -13.91
N TYR A 166 7.12 -4.80 -13.85
CA TYR A 166 6.83 -6.22 -13.64
C TYR A 166 6.18 -6.52 -12.28
N GLU A 167 6.51 -5.76 -11.24
CA GLU A 167 5.89 -5.93 -9.93
C GLU A 167 4.42 -5.52 -9.97
N LEU A 168 4.13 -4.38 -10.60
CA LEU A 168 2.76 -3.89 -10.75
C LEU A 168 1.94 -4.80 -11.67
N ALA A 169 2.53 -5.30 -12.76
CA ALA A 169 1.92 -6.29 -13.63
C ALA A 169 1.57 -7.58 -12.87
N TYR A 170 2.48 -8.09 -12.03
CA TYR A 170 2.23 -9.25 -11.17
C TYR A 170 1.03 -9.02 -10.25
N LYS A 171 0.99 -7.87 -9.54
CA LYS A 171 -0.13 -7.49 -8.67
C LYS A 171 -1.44 -7.40 -9.46
N GLY A 172 -1.43 -6.83 -10.66
CA GLY A 172 -2.59 -6.75 -11.54
C GLY A 172 -3.12 -8.12 -11.94
N LEU A 173 -2.26 -9.03 -12.41
CA LEU A 173 -2.64 -10.38 -12.82
C LEU A 173 -3.28 -11.19 -11.69
N LEU A 174 -2.87 -10.97 -10.43
CA LEU A 174 -3.52 -11.57 -9.27
C LEU A 174 -4.94 -11.05 -9.06
N VAL A 175 -5.15 -9.73 -9.20
CA VAL A 175 -6.49 -9.10 -9.13
C VAL A 175 -7.39 -9.64 -10.25
N GLN A 176 -6.89 -9.69 -11.48
CA GLN A 176 -7.64 -10.24 -12.63
C GLN A 176 -7.99 -11.73 -12.44
N SER A 177 -7.05 -12.51 -11.89
CA SER A 177 -7.26 -13.93 -11.60
C SER A 177 -8.34 -14.12 -10.53
N LYS A 178 -8.31 -13.34 -9.45
CA LYS A 178 -9.36 -13.34 -8.42
C LYS A 178 -10.72 -12.98 -9.03
N ALA A 179 -10.79 -11.90 -9.82
CA ALA A 179 -12.02 -11.51 -10.50
C ALA A 179 -12.58 -12.61 -11.41
N CYS A 180 -11.70 -13.31 -12.14
CA CYS A 180 -12.08 -14.47 -12.95
C CYS A 180 -12.63 -15.63 -12.10
N ILE A 181 -12.04 -15.92 -10.94
CA ILE A 181 -12.52 -16.94 -10.01
C ILE A 181 -13.91 -16.58 -9.48
N ASP A 182 -14.13 -15.32 -9.10
CA ASP A 182 -15.40 -14.82 -8.57
C ASP A 182 -16.51 -14.91 -9.64
N LEU A 183 -16.16 -14.73 -10.92
CA LEU A 183 -17.04 -14.98 -12.08
C LEU A 183 -17.18 -16.46 -12.47
N LYS A 184 -16.57 -17.39 -11.72
CA LYS A 184 -16.51 -18.82 -12.02
C LYS A 184 -15.83 -19.15 -13.35
N LYS A 185 -15.04 -18.23 -13.91
CA LYS A 185 -14.22 -18.39 -15.12
C LYS A 185 -12.87 -19.04 -14.78
N TYR A 186 -12.91 -20.20 -14.14
CA TYR A 186 -11.71 -20.86 -13.56
C TYR A 186 -10.64 -21.22 -14.60
N GLY A 187 -11.04 -21.57 -15.83
CA GLY A 187 -10.09 -21.84 -16.92
C GLY A 187 -9.30 -20.58 -17.32
N THR A 188 -10.00 -19.45 -17.45
CA THR A 188 -9.38 -18.14 -17.71
C THR A 188 -8.48 -17.73 -16.55
N ALA A 189 -8.92 -17.90 -15.30
CA ALA A 189 -8.09 -17.61 -14.13
C ALA A 189 -6.77 -18.40 -14.16
N LEU A 190 -6.80 -19.69 -14.48
CA LEU A 190 -5.58 -20.50 -14.61
C LEU A 190 -4.64 -20.01 -15.72
N ASN A 191 -5.17 -19.50 -16.83
CA ASN A 191 -4.34 -18.90 -17.89
C ASN A 191 -3.68 -17.60 -17.41
N VAL A 192 -4.41 -16.74 -16.70
CA VAL A 192 -3.85 -15.52 -16.11
C VAL A 192 -2.76 -15.86 -15.07
N LEU A 193 -2.99 -16.87 -14.23
CA LEU A 193 -2.01 -17.32 -13.23
C LEU A 193 -0.74 -17.91 -13.85
N LYS A 194 -0.83 -18.57 -15.00
CA LYS A 194 0.33 -19.02 -15.78
C LYS A 194 1.18 -17.87 -16.30
N GLU A 195 0.59 -16.70 -16.56
CA GLU A 195 1.35 -15.49 -16.88
C GLU A 195 1.93 -14.87 -15.60
N ALA A 196 1.15 -14.82 -14.52
CA ALA A 196 1.59 -14.25 -13.24
C ALA A 196 2.82 -14.98 -12.67
N VAL A 197 2.87 -16.31 -12.75
CA VAL A 197 3.99 -17.09 -12.21
C VAL A 197 5.32 -16.78 -12.89
N LYS A 198 5.32 -16.40 -14.17
CA LYS A 198 6.53 -15.95 -14.90
C LYS A 198 7.12 -14.70 -14.26
N LEU A 199 6.29 -13.91 -13.59
CA LEU A 199 6.66 -12.69 -12.89
C LEU A 199 6.94 -12.90 -11.38
N LYS A 200 6.95 -14.15 -10.89
CA LYS A 200 7.17 -14.48 -9.47
C LYS A 200 8.43 -13.87 -8.87
N LYS A 201 9.54 -13.76 -9.62
CA LYS A 201 10.79 -13.20 -9.07
C LYS A 201 10.71 -11.69 -8.72
N TRP A 202 9.67 -11.01 -9.18
CA TRP A 202 9.35 -9.62 -8.82
C TRP A 202 8.21 -9.54 -7.79
N SER A 203 7.77 -10.67 -7.23
CA SER A 203 6.72 -10.72 -6.23
C SER A 203 7.30 -10.72 -4.81
N PHE A 204 6.64 -10.04 -3.88
CA PHE A 204 6.97 -10.08 -2.46
C PHE A 204 6.42 -11.33 -1.75
N ASP A 205 5.39 -11.95 -2.30
CA ASP A 205 4.75 -13.12 -1.71
C ASP A 205 5.35 -14.44 -2.20
N ASN A 206 6.44 -14.40 -2.99
CA ASN A 206 7.09 -15.57 -3.57
C ASN A 206 6.12 -16.50 -4.35
N GLY A 207 4.99 -15.97 -4.86
CA GLY A 207 4.00 -16.77 -5.57
C GLY A 207 3.00 -17.52 -4.69
N VAL A 208 2.92 -17.22 -3.39
CA VAL A 208 1.90 -17.76 -2.47
C VAL A 208 0.50 -17.62 -3.06
N ARG A 209 0.10 -16.42 -3.51
CA ARG A 209 -1.24 -16.18 -4.05
C ARG A 209 -1.47 -16.88 -5.38
N VAL A 210 -0.43 -17.07 -6.18
CA VAL A 210 -0.51 -17.84 -7.43
C VAL A 210 -0.91 -19.27 -7.14
N LEU A 211 -0.21 -19.94 -6.22
CA LEU A 211 -0.52 -21.31 -5.82
C LEU A 211 -1.94 -21.42 -5.25
N PHE A 212 -2.30 -20.50 -4.35
CA PHE A 212 -3.62 -20.52 -3.71
C PHE A 212 -4.76 -20.37 -4.72
N TYR A 213 -4.67 -19.38 -5.62
CA TYR A 213 -5.70 -19.15 -6.64
C TYR A 213 -5.73 -20.26 -7.70
N ALA A 214 -4.59 -20.86 -8.03
CA ALA A 214 -4.54 -22.00 -8.95
C ALA A 214 -5.22 -23.23 -8.33
N ALA A 215 -4.88 -23.56 -7.09
CA ALA A 215 -5.49 -24.67 -6.36
C ALA A 215 -7.00 -24.48 -6.18
N LYS A 216 -7.46 -23.28 -5.80
CA LYS A 216 -8.90 -22.95 -5.76
C LYS A 216 -9.57 -23.13 -7.12
N SER A 217 -8.94 -22.69 -8.20
CA SER A 217 -9.49 -22.84 -9.55
C SER A 217 -9.63 -24.31 -9.96
N PHE A 218 -8.64 -25.16 -9.67
CA PHE A 218 -8.75 -26.60 -9.88
C PHE A 218 -9.83 -27.24 -9.01
N PHE A 219 -9.90 -26.85 -7.73
CA PHE A 219 -10.88 -27.36 -6.78
C PHE A 219 -12.31 -27.10 -7.26
N TYR A 220 -12.64 -25.86 -7.67
CA TYR A 220 -13.98 -25.53 -8.15
C TYR A 220 -14.31 -26.10 -9.53
N ARG A 221 -13.29 -26.48 -10.32
CA ARG A 221 -13.46 -27.27 -11.55
C ARG A 221 -13.64 -28.77 -11.29
N LYS A 222 -13.57 -29.21 -10.02
CA LYS A 222 -13.57 -30.62 -9.60
C LYS A 222 -12.36 -31.41 -10.11
N GLU A 223 -11.27 -30.72 -10.46
CA GLU A 223 -9.97 -31.33 -10.78
C GLU A 223 -9.20 -31.56 -9.48
N TYR A 224 -9.75 -32.43 -8.63
CA TYR A 224 -9.34 -32.51 -7.24
C TYR A 224 -7.92 -33.05 -7.04
N GLY A 225 -7.42 -33.92 -7.92
CA GLY A 225 -6.02 -34.39 -7.87
C GLY A 225 -5.03 -33.24 -8.07
N LYS A 226 -5.29 -32.34 -9.01
CA LYS A 226 -4.49 -31.12 -9.22
C LYS A 226 -4.64 -30.14 -8.07
N ALA A 227 -5.85 -29.98 -7.54
CA ALA A 227 -6.07 -29.12 -6.37
C ALA A 227 -5.28 -29.62 -5.15
N LEU A 228 -5.33 -30.92 -4.87
CA LEU A 228 -4.57 -31.59 -3.82
C LEU A 228 -3.08 -31.32 -3.98
N HIS A 229 -2.56 -31.55 -5.18
CA HIS A 229 -1.16 -31.31 -5.52
C HIS A 229 -0.71 -29.87 -5.20
N VAL A 230 -1.41 -28.89 -5.75
CA VAL A 230 -1.02 -27.47 -5.63
C VAL A 230 -1.21 -26.94 -4.21
N PHE A 231 -2.26 -27.34 -3.49
CA PHE A 231 -2.42 -27.00 -2.07
C PHE A 231 -1.31 -27.60 -1.20
N SER A 232 -0.87 -28.83 -1.51
CA SER A 232 0.20 -29.50 -0.77
C SER A 232 1.54 -28.78 -0.96
N ILE A 233 1.87 -28.35 -2.19
CA ILE A 233 3.06 -27.52 -2.45
C ILE A 233 3.01 -26.21 -1.64
N LEU A 234 1.86 -25.53 -1.60
CA LEU A 234 1.71 -24.29 -0.85
C LEU A 234 1.93 -24.49 0.66
N VAL A 235 1.30 -25.51 1.25
CA VAL A 235 1.44 -25.80 2.68
C VAL A 235 2.86 -26.24 3.04
N ARG A 236 3.52 -27.02 2.18
CA ARG A 236 4.89 -27.50 2.39
C ARG A 236 5.92 -26.38 2.29
N ASN A 237 5.85 -25.59 1.21
CA ASN A 237 6.90 -24.62 0.89
C ASN A 237 6.70 -23.28 1.61
N MET A 238 5.46 -22.95 2.01
CA MET A 238 5.08 -21.66 2.62
C MET A 238 4.16 -21.84 3.84
N PRO A 239 4.53 -22.69 4.83
CA PRO A 239 3.63 -23.12 5.90
C PRO A 239 3.10 -22.00 6.81
N LEU A 240 3.83 -20.88 6.88
CA LEU A 240 3.49 -19.71 7.71
C LEU A 240 2.62 -18.67 6.97
N SER A 241 2.25 -18.92 5.71
CA SER A 241 1.37 -18.00 4.97
C SER A 241 -0.10 -18.16 5.36
N ALA A 242 -0.86 -17.06 5.37
CA ALA A 242 -2.30 -17.11 5.64
C ALA A 242 -3.02 -18.01 4.62
N GLU A 243 -2.60 -17.96 3.36
CA GLU A 243 -3.10 -18.80 2.29
C GLU A 243 -2.83 -20.29 2.56
N ALA A 244 -1.65 -20.67 3.07
CA ALA A 244 -1.38 -22.05 3.47
C ALA A 244 -2.30 -22.52 4.61
N HIS A 245 -2.58 -21.66 5.60
CA HIS A 245 -3.56 -21.98 6.64
C HIS A 245 -4.96 -22.20 6.06
N LEU A 246 -5.40 -21.35 5.13
CA LEU A 246 -6.68 -21.54 4.44
C LEU A 246 -6.70 -22.83 3.61
N SER A 247 -5.59 -23.17 2.97
CA SER A 247 -5.44 -24.40 2.17
C SER A 247 -5.61 -25.68 2.98
N LYS A 248 -5.26 -25.69 4.27
CA LYS A 248 -5.48 -26.86 5.14
C LYS A 248 -6.95 -27.27 5.19
N ASN A 249 -7.88 -26.31 5.19
CA ASN A 249 -9.32 -26.61 5.16
C ASN A 249 -9.73 -27.34 3.88
N TYR A 250 -9.16 -26.95 2.73
CA TYR A 250 -9.40 -27.63 1.46
C TYR A 250 -8.78 -29.03 1.43
N LEU A 251 -7.58 -29.19 1.97
CA LEU A 251 -6.92 -30.49 2.08
C LEU A 251 -7.73 -31.46 2.95
N THR A 252 -8.21 -31.01 4.12
CA THR A 252 -9.09 -31.82 4.98
C THR A 252 -10.39 -32.22 4.27
N TYR A 253 -10.99 -31.31 3.49
CA TYR A 253 -12.15 -31.65 2.67
C TYR A 253 -11.83 -32.76 1.65
N LEU A 254 -10.70 -32.66 0.95
CA LEU A 254 -10.29 -33.63 -0.07
C LEU A 254 -10.02 -35.01 0.55
N GLU A 255 -9.34 -35.04 1.69
CA GLU A 255 -9.06 -36.25 2.47
C GLU A 255 -10.35 -36.93 2.94
N ASN A 256 -11.27 -36.18 3.54
CA ASN A 256 -12.56 -36.70 4.01
C ASN A 256 -13.44 -37.28 2.87
N ASN A 257 -13.17 -36.88 1.63
CA ASN A 257 -13.84 -37.39 0.43
C ASN A 257 -13.01 -38.46 -0.31
N ASN A 258 -11.99 -39.04 0.34
CA ASN A 258 -11.08 -40.05 -0.21
C ASN A 258 -10.36 -39.62 -1.52
N ILE A 259 -10.16 -38.32 -1.72
CA ILE A 259 -9.31 -37.82 -2.80
C ILE A 259 -7.88 -37.78 -2.27
N ILE A 260 -7.14 -38.86 -2.49
CA ILE A 260 -5.75 -39.04 -1.99
C ILE A 260 -4.70 -39.06 -3.10
N LYS A 261 -5.12 -39.19 -4.36
CA LYS A 261 -4.20 -39.22 -5.51
C LYS A 261 -3.99 -37.81 -6.03
N ASP A 262 -2.78 -37.29 -5.87
CA ASP A 262 -2.38 -36.02 -6.48
C ASP A 262 -2.14 -36.19 -7.98
N GLU A 263 -2.34 -35.11 -8.73
CA GLU A 263 -2.09 -35.03 -10.17
C GLU A 263 -1.15 -33.85 -10.40
N PRO A 264 0.09 -34.10 -10.89
CA PRO A 264 1.06 -33.05 -11.16
C PRO A 264 0.53 -31.96 -12.10
N VAL A 265 1.08 -30.76 -11.96
CA VAL A 265 0.72 -29.61 -12.80
C VAL A 265 2.00 -29.01 -13.34
N ASP A 266 2.37 -29.36 -14.57
CA ASP A 266 3.67 -29.07 -15.18
C ASP A 266 4.18 -27.64 -14.94
N TRP A 267 3.31 -26.64 -15.15
CA TRP A 267 3.69 -25.24 -14.98
C TRP A 267 3.87 -24.87 -13.51
N VAL A 268 3.11 -25.46 -12.58
CA VAL A 268 3.33 -25.24 -11.14
C VAL A 268 4.65 -25.89 -10.73
N ASP A 269 4.86 -27.14 -11.14
CA ASP A 269 6.04 -27.91 -10.75
C ASP A 269 7.32 -27.23 -11.24
N TYR A 270 7.31 -26.75 -12.48
CA TYR A 270 8.43 -26.00 -13.04
C TYR A 270 8.84 -24.77 -12.19
N TYR A 271 7.90 -24.06 -11.57
CA TYR A 271 8.17 -22.82 -10.84
C TYR A 271 8.28 -22.99 -9.31
N PHE A 272 7.81 -24.10 -8.76
CA PHE A 272 7.66 -24.26 -7.30
C PHE A 272 8.22 -25.57 -6.73
N VAL A 273 8.51 -26.56 -7.56
CA VAL A 273 9.09 -27.83 -7.10
C VAL A 273 10.54 -27.88 -7.55
N THR A 274 11.46 -28.01 -6.60
CA THR A 274 12.86 -28.24 -6.96
C THR A 274 13.04 -29.68 -7.46
N PRO A 275 13.96 -29.97 -8.40
CA PRO A 275 14.14 -31.33 -8.93
C PRO A 275 14.38 -32.42 -7.87
N ALA A 276 14.87 -32.06 -6.68
CA ALA A 276 15.07 -32.98 -5.56
C ALA A 276 13.76 -33.41 -4.86
N GLU A 277 12.65 -32.70 -5.07
CA GLU A 277 11.37 -32.88 -4.36
C GLU A 277 10.34 -33.71 -5.13
N LEU A 278 10.66 -34.20 -6.33
CA LEU A 278 9.78 -35.05 -7.15
C LEU A 278 9.52 -36.44 -6.54
N ALA A 279 10.20 -36.81 -5.45
CA ALA A 279 10.04 -38.08 -4.76
C ALA A 279 9.33 -37.90 -3.40
N TYR A 280 8.04 -37.54 -3.40
CA TYR A 280 7.24 -37.61 -2.18
C TYR A 280 6.58 -38.99 -2.05
N LYS A 281 7.11 -39.82 -1.15
CA LYS A 281 6.38 -40.95 -0.56
C LYS A 281 5.69 -40.40 0.69
N GLY A 282 4.37 -40.57 0.77
CA GLY A 282 3.50 -39.98 1.79
C GLY A 282 3.77 -40.42 3.23
N GLU A 283 4.90 -39.99 3.79
CA GLU A 283 5.16 -40.06 5.22
C GLU A 283 4.85 -38.69 5.84
N GLN A 284 4.02 -38.70 6.88
CA GLN A 284 3.82 -37.55 7.75
C GLN A 284 5.18 -37.14 8.33
N ALA A 285 5.73 -36.03 7.84
CA ALA A 285 6.81 -35.36 8.53
C ALA A 285 6.20 -34.72 9.78
N ASP A 286 6.46 -35.34 10.92
CA ASP A 286 6.25 -34.75 12.24
C ASP A 286 7.22 -33.56 12.35
N LEU A 287 6.75 -32.37 11.97
CA LEU A 287 7.50 -31.13 12.07
C LEU A 287 7.60 -30.74 13.54
N SER A 288 8.56 -31.35 14.22
CA SER A 288 8.94 -30.97 15.58
C SER A 288 9.41 -29.51 15.61
N TYR A 289 9.03 -28.84 16.70
CA TYR A 289 9.21 -27.45 17.09
C TYR A 289 10.65 -26.87 17.03
N ASP A 290 11.66 -27.67 16.71
CA ASP A 290 13.09 -27.30 16.86
C ASP A 290 13.68 -26.46 15.72
N MET A 291 13.01 -26.37 14.56
CA MET A 291 13.52 -25.55 13.45
C MET A 291 13.34 -24.04 13.65
N GLU A 292 12.38 -23.63 14.48
CA GLU A 292 12.09 -22.21 14.75
C GLU A 292 13.17 -21.57 15.64
N VAL A 293 13.72 -22.33 16.59
CA VAL A 293 14.79 -21.90 17.52
C VAL A 293 16.13 -21.66 16.80
N THR A 294 16.36 -22.31 15.66
CA THR A 294 17.62 -22.19 14.90
C THR A 294 17.62 -20.97 13.96
N ALA A 295 16.45 -20.57 13.48
CA ALA A 295 16.29 -19.36 12.66
C ALA A 295 16.44 -18.07 13.50
N GLU A 296 15.88 -18.03 14.71
CA GLU A 296 16.01 -16.89 15.63
C GLU A 296 17.48 -16.64 16.05
N LYS A 297 18.26 -17.69 16.27
CA LYS A 297 19.70 -17.59 16.58
C LYS A 297 20.54 -17.03 15.43
N THR A 298 20.05 -17.17 14.19
CA THR A 298 20.79 -16.75 12.99
C THR A 298 20.45 -15.30 12.61
N VAL A 299 19.20 -14.87 12.84
CA VAL A 299 18.77 -13.47 12.68
C VAL A 299 19.43 -12.56 13.73
N GLY A 300 19.54 -13.02 14.99
CA GLY A 300 20.23 -12.26 16.04
C GLY A 300 21.75 -12.05 15.81
N LYS A 301 22.37 -12.81 14.90
CA LYS A 301 23.77 -12.58 14.47
C LYS A 301 23.88 -11.62 13.29
N ALA A 302 22.88 -11.53 12.42
CA ALA A 302 22.89 -10.65 11.26
C ALA A 302 22.69 -9.16 11.64
N GLU A 303 21.96 -8.88 12.72
CA GLU A 303 21.74 -7.50 13.22
C GLU A 303 22.99 -6.89 13.89
N SER A 304 24.02 -7.70 14.19
CA SER A 304 25.27 -7.23 14.81
C SER A 304 26.35 -6.72 13.84
N ILE A 305 26.08 -6.72 12.53
CA ILE A 305 27.10 -6.40 11.50
C ILE A 305 26.82 -5.06 10.78
N GLN A 306 25.71 -4.37 11.06
CA GLN A 306 25.48 -3.02 10.53
C GLN A 306 26.12 -1.95 11.41
N GLY A 307 27.19 -1.34 10.88
CA GLY A 307 27.79 -0.05 11.24
C GLY A 307 27.62 0.43 12.68
N SER A 308 28.73 0.47 13.44
CA SER A 308 28.82 0.95 14.82
C SER A 308 28.08 2.27 15.05
N VAL A 309 26.82 2.17 15.47
CA VAL A 309 26.06 3.23 16.13
C VAL A 309 26.77 3.49 17.45
N VAL A 310 27.35 4.69 17.60
CA VAL A 310 28.16 5.03 18.78
C VAL A 310 27.26 5.52 19.92
N LYS A 311 26.15 6.20 19.60
CA LYS A 311 25.13 6.59 20.58
C LYS A 311 23.71 6.51 20.00
N SER A 312 22.87 5.75 20.68
CA SER A 312 21.43 5.74 20.50
C SER A 312 20.74 6.29 21.75
N GLU A 313 19.68 7.06 21.56
CA GLU A 313 18.77 7.46 22.64
C GLU A 313 17.45 6.70 22.46
N VAL A 314 16.95 6.08 23.52
CA VAL A 314 15.63 5.42 23.50
C VAL A 314 14.56 6.52 23.50
N LEU A 315 13.81 6.64 22.40
CA LEU A 315 12.70 7.60 22.29
C LEU A 315 11.47 7.11 23.04
N GLU A 316 11.12 5.84 22.83
CA GLU A 316 9.97 5.19 23.42
C GLU A 316 10.16 3.67 23.42
N TYR A 317 9.39 3.01 24.27
CA TYR A 317 9.16 1.58 24.23
C TYR A 317 7.84 1.31 23.53
N VAL A 318 7.81 0.29 22.68
CA VAL A 318 6.62 -0.14 21.94
C VAL A 318 6.29 -1.57 22.34
N VAL A 319 5.03 -1.81 22.69
CA VAL A 319 4.55 -3.18 22.94
C VAL A 319 3.84 -3.66 21.70
N ARG A 320 4.50 -4.55 20.96
CA ARG A 320 3.99 -5.11 19.71
C ARG A 320 3.26 -6.41 19.97
N VAL A 321 1.98 -6.44 19.65
CA VAL A 321 1.11 -7.61 19.81
C VAL A 321 1.32 -8.62 18.68
N GLY A 322 1.50 -8.12 17.46
CA GLY A 322 1.70 -8.96 16.29
C GLY A 322 1.98 -8.16 15.01
N GLU A 323 2.35 -8.91 13.98
CA GLU A 323 2.74 -8.41 12.65
C GLU A 323 1.86 -9.09 11.61
N TYR A 324 1.12 -8.32 10.82
CA TYR A 324 0.06 -8.82 9.96
C TYR A 324 0.22 -8.32 8.54
N LYS A 325 0.03 -9.20 7.55
CA LYS A 325 0.01 -8.80 6.13
C LYS A 325 -1.30 -8.13 5.71
N ASP A 326 -2.35 -8.27 6.51
CA ASP A 326 -3.70 -7.79 6.21
C ASP A 326 -4.18 -6.82 7.30
N LEU A 327 -4.61 -5.63 6.89
CA LEU A 327 -5.14 -4.58 7.76
C LEU A 327 -6.38 -5.05 8.52
N SER A 328 -7.23 -5.88 7.92
CA SER A 328 -8.45 -6.40 8.51
C SER A 328 -8.13 -7.29 9.71
N VAL A 329 -7.11 -8.14 9.57
CA VAL A 329 -6.65 -9.01 10.66
C VAL A 329 -6.09 -8.16 11.80
N ALA A 330 -5.22 -7.19 11.47
CA ALA A 330 -4.67 -6.27 12.46
C ALA A 330 -5.80 -5.53 13.22
N ASN A 331 -6.79 -5.01 12.50
CA ASN A 331 -7.95 -4.31 13.07
C ASN A 331 -8.82 -5.21 13.97
N VAL A 332 -9.01 -6.48 13.61
CA VAL A 332 -9.75 -7.43 14.47
C VAL A 332 -9.03 -7.59 15.80
N ILE A 333 -7.71 -7.81 15.76
CA ILE A 333 -6.88 -7.97 16.96
C ILE A 333 -6.93 -6.71 17.84
N ALA A 334 -6.71 -5.53 17.26
CA ALA A 334 -6.76 -4.28 18.02
C ALA A 334 -8.14 -4.01 18.64
N LYS A 335 -9.23 -4.28 17.91
CA LYS A 335 -10.60 -4.13 18.43
C LYS A 335 -10.90 -5.10 19.56
N GLU A 336 -10.45 -6.35 19.46
CA GLU A 336 -10.62 -7.35 20.50
C GLU A 336 -9.91 -6.93 21.79
N ILE A 337 -8.66 -6.48 21.68
CA ILE A 337 -7.89 -5.97 22.82
C ILE A 337 -8.57 -4.76 23.44
N ALA A 338 -8.96 -3.76 22.63
CA ALA A 338 -9.64 -2.56 23.11
C ALA A 338 -10.97 -2.87 23.82
N LYS A 339 -11.69 -3.92 23.39
CA LYS A 339 -12.93 -4.39 24.01
C LYS A 339 -12.69 -5.07 25.36
N ASN A 340 -11.68 -5.93 25.43
CA ASN A 340 -11.38 -6.74 26.62
C ASN A 340 -10.57 -5.96 27.67
N GLN A 341 -9.85 -4.92 27.27
CA GLN A 341 -8.97 -4.11 28.11
C GLN A 341 -9.23 -2.63 27.87
N LYS A 342 -10.28 -2.12 28.52
CA LYS A 342 -10.66 -0.70 28.40
C LYS A 342 -9.49 0.20 28.82
N GLY A 343 -9.11 1.11 27.92
CA GLY A 343 -8.08 2.12 28.18
C GLY A 343 -6.68 1.76 27.67
N LEU A 344 -6.45 0.58 27.07
CA LEU A 344 -5.20 0.31 26.37
C LEU A 344 -5.13 1.12 25.06
N PRO A 345 -4.09 1.97 24.86
CA PRO A 345 -3.95 2.77 23.66
C PRO A 345 -3.31 1.94 22.54
N ILE A 346 -3.99 0.87 22.11
CA ILE A 346 -3.56 0.04 20.98
C ILE A 346 -3.96 0.68 19.64
N GLY A 347 -3.00 0.77 18.72
CA GLY A 347 -3.20 1.29 17.37
C GLY A 347 -2.63 0.34 16.30
N ILE A 348 -3.01 0.58 15.05
CA ILE A 348 -2.45 -0.12 13.90
C ILE A 348 -1.48 0.80 13.15
N TYR A 349 -0.26 0.30 12.92
CA TYR A 349 0.80 1.04 12.25
C TYR A 349 1.28 0.26 11.02
N TYR A 350 1.46 0.92 9.89
CA TYR A 350 1.95 0.28 8.67
C TYR A 350 3.44 0.58 8.45
N ARG A 351 4.30 -0.44 8.40
CA ARG A 351 5.75 -0.32 8.12
C ARG A 351 6.25 -1.57 7.38
N ASN A 352 7.20 -1.43 6.45
CA ASN A 352 7.81 -2.58 5.74
C ASN A 352 6.78 -3.59 5.21
N ASP A 353 5.68 -3.08 4.63
CA ASP A 353 4.55 -3.87 4.10
C ASP A 353 3.83 -4.80 5.08
N LEU A 354 3.93 -4.48 6.38
CA LEU A 354 3.21 -5.14 7.46
C LEU A 354 2.42 -4.11 8.27
N TYR A 355 1.26 -4.56 8.76
CA TYR A 355 0.45 -3.89 9.75
C TYR A 355 0.81 -4.43 11.13
N TYR A 356 1.23 -3.54 12.03
CA TYR A 356 1.59 -3.87 13.39
C TYR A 356 0.48 -3.39 14.33
N ALA A 357 -0.03 -4.29 15.16
CA ALA A 357 -0.88 -3.92 16.28
C ALA A 357 0.01 -3.60 17.48
N GLU A 358 0.09 -2.33 17.88
CA GLU A 358 1.07 -1.87 18.87
C GLU A 358 0.49 -0.88 19.87
N ILE A 359 1.05 -0.88 21.08
CA ILE A 359 0.89 0.18 22.07
C ILE A 359 2.15 1.05 22.03
N ARG A 360 2.00 2.35 21.83
CA ARG A 360 3.09 3.32 21.69
C ARG A 360 3.02 4.43 22.74
N GLY A 361 4.04 5.28 22.79
CA GLY A 361 4.15 6.39 23.74
C GLY A 361 4.58 5.98 25.14
N ILE A 362 5.19 4.80 25.30
CA ILE A 362 5.59 4.29 26.62
C ILE A 362 7.03 4.72 26.91
N MET A 363 7.22 5.60 27.89
CA MET A 363 8.55 6.17 28.18
C MET A 363 9.42 5.28 29.08
N LYS A 364 8.82 4.34 29.83
CA LYS A 364 9.52 3.49 30.80
C LYS A 364 9.42 2.02 30.40
N LEU A 365 10.55 1.32 30.40
CA LEU A 365 10.63 -0.11 30.09
C LEU A 365 9.70 -0.97 30.98
N GLU A 366 9.60 -0.65 32.27
CA GLU A 366 8.78 -1.43 33.20
C GLU A 366 7.28 -1.28 32.93
N ASP A 367 6.84 -0.12 32.44
CA ASP A 367 5.45 0.09 32.01
C ASP A 367 5.18 -0.76 30.75
N ALA A 368 6.12 -0.79 29.79
CA ALA A 368 6.01 -1.60 28.59
C ALA A 368 5.99 -3.11 28.90
N LYS A 369 6.85 -3.58 29.82
CA LYS A 369 6.82 -4.96 30.31
C LYS A 369 5.51 -5.31 31.00
N SER A 370 4.92 -4.36 31.74
CA SER A 370 3.63 -4.56 32.41
C SER A 370 2.50 -4.74 31.40
N TYR A 371 2.46 -3.92 30.35
CA TYR A 371 1.52 -4.09 29.23
C TYR A 371 1.75 -5.41 28.49
N ALA A 372 3.00 -5.79 28.21
CA ALA A 372 3.30 -7.05 27.54
C ALA A 372 2.83 -8.26 28.37
N LYS A 373 3.09 -8.27 29.69
CA LYS A 373 2.60 -9.31 30.61
C LYS A 373 1.08 -9.40 30.62
N LEU A 374 0.39 -8.26 30.64
CA LEU A 374 -1.07 -8.20 30.57
C LEU A 374 -1.58 -8.85 29.27
N LEU A 375 -1.03 -8.45 28.12
CA LEU A 375 -1.42 -8.99 26.81
C LEU A 375 -1.14 -10.49 26.66
N ILE A 376 0.01 -10.96 27.17
CA ILE A 376 0.34 -12.39 27.22
C ILE A 376 -0.66 -13.14 28.09
N SER A 377 -1.04 -12.57 29.25
CA SER A 377 -1.99 -13.22 30.18
C SER A 377 -3.40 -13.42 29.60
N ILE A 378 -3.77 -12.63 28.58
CA ILE A 378 -5.06 -12.74 27.88
C ILE A 378 -4.96 -13.45 26.53
N GLY A 379 -3.81 -14.08 26.23
CA GLY A 379 -3.67 -15.00 25.10
C GLY A 379 -2.79 -14.52 23.94
N TYR A 380 -2.31 -13.27 23.94
CA TYR A 380 -1.42 -12.77 22.88
C TYR A 380 0.04 -13.13 23.17
N LYS A 381 0.39 -14.41 23.01
CA LYS A 381 1.70 -14.97 23.41
C LYS A 381 2.90 -14.39 22.66
N ASP A 382 2.69 -13.92 21.43
CA ASP A 382 3.75 -13.35 20.58
C ASP A 382 4.05 -11.87 20.90
N THR A 383 3.45 -11.34 21.97
CA THR A 383 3.66 -9.95 22.37
C THR A 383 5.11 -9.71 22.79
N LYS A 384 5.78 -8.74 22.16
CA LYS A 384 7.17 -8.36 22.45
C LYS A 384 7.30 -6.87 22.75
N VAL A 385 8.27 -6.52 23.61
CA VAL A 385 8.68 -5.13 23.84
C VAL A 385 9.80 -4.79 22.88
N VAL A 386 9.63 -3.70 22.13
CA VAL A 386 10.59 -3.20 21.14
C VAL A 386 11.06 -1.82 21.58
N GLU A 387 12.37 -1.61 21.63
CA GLU A 387 12.95 -0.29 21.90
C GLU A 387 12.99 0.52 20.60
N MET A 388 12.36 1.68 20.59
CA MET A 388 12.46 2.62 19.48
C MET A 388 13.61 3.58 19.77
N VAL A 389 14.73 3.34 19.10
CA VAL A 389 15.94 4.16 19.26
C VAL A 389 16.04 5.22 18.17
N LYS A 390 16.45 6.43 18.56
CA LYS A 390 16.96 7.45 17.65
C LYS A 390 18.47 7.34 17.61
N VAL A 391 19.03 7.17 16.42
CA VAL A 391 20.49 7.29 16.24
C VAL A 391 20.85 8.76 16.39
N THR A 392 21.72 9.07 17.36
CA THR A 392 22.14 10.44 17.66
C THR A 392 23.53 10.74 17.12
N GLU A 393 24.39 9.73 17.03
CA GLU A 393 25.74 9.84 16.47
C GLU A 393 26.09 8.58 15.66
N TYR A 394 26.52 8.76 14.41
CA TYR A 394 27.16 7.72 13.62
C TYR A 394 28.66 7.80 13.85
N GLY A 395 29.30 6.69 14.21
CA GLY A 395 30.76 6.64 14.30
C GLY A 395 31.37 6.71 12.91
N GLU A 396 32.30 7.64 12.69
CA GLU A 396 33.18 7.58 11.52
C GLU A 396 34.01 6.30 11.61
N GLN A 397 33.91 5.43 10.59
CA GLN A 397 34.83 4.31 10.46
C GLN A 397 36.24 4.90 10.29
N GLY A 398 37.09 4.73 11.30
CA GLY A 398 38.52 5.02 11.16
C GLY A 398 39.06 4.16 10.02
N ASN A 399 39.61 4.83 9.00
CA ASN A 399 40.34 4.19 7.89
C ASN A 399 41.51 3.35 8.39
#